data_AF-A0A941I942-F1
#
_entry.id   AF-A0A941I942-F1
#
_cell.length_a   1.000
_cell.length_b   1.000
_cell.length_c   1.000
_cell.angle_alpha   90.00
_cell.angle_beta   90.00
_cell.angle_gamma   90.00
#
_symmetry.space_group_name_H-M   'P 1'
#
loop_
_entity.id
_entity.type
_entity.pdbx_description
1 polymer ?
#
loop_
_entity_poly.entity_id
_entity_poly.type
_entity_poly.pdbx_seq_one_letter_code
_entity_poly.pdbx_strand_id
1 'polypeptide(L)'
;MSVSAVARAPVVLIATDVFGHTAAVDGLVRQLGQPALIVSPFEDSSRHFVSEQEAYQAFLAEGGIARFADKLAAAQLAHADSLRYAIG
;
A
#
# COMPACT_ATOMS: atom_id res chain seq x y z
N MET A 1 -12.92 17.40 32.10
CA MET A 1 -11.90 16.33 32.04
C MET A 1 -11.55 16.13 30.58
N SER A 2 -10.34 16.51 30.16
CA SER A 2 -9.90 16.43 28.77
C SER A 2 -9.29 15.04 28.54
N VAL A 3 -9.90 14.25 27.67
CA VAL A 3 -9.29 12.99 27.21
C VAL A 3 -8.13 13.40 26.31
N SER A 4 -6.90 13.17 26.78
CA SER A 4 -5.71 13.30 25.94
C SER A 4 -5.82 12.25 24.84
N ALA A 5 -6.05 12.67 23.60
CA ALA A 5 -5.95 11.77 22.46
C ALA A 5 -4.50 11.30 22.39
N VAL A 6 -4.26 10.01 22.66
CA VAL A 6 -2.95 9.40 22.41
C VAL A 6 -2.68 9.58 20.93
N ALA A 7 -1.72 10.45 20.58
CA ALA A 7 -1.34 10.68 19.20
C ALA A 7 -0.85 9.34 18.61
N ARG A 8 -1.60 8.80 17.65
CA ARG A 8 -1.16 7.62 16.91
C ARG A 8 0.08 7.97 16.11
N ALA A 9 1.07 7.06 16.10
CA ALA A 9 2.26 7.24 15.29
C ALA A 9 1.86 7.47 13.82
N PRO A 10 2.52 8.39 13.10
CA PRO A 10 2.21 8.66 11.70
C PRO A 10 2.44 7.40 10.87
N VAL A 11 1.51 7.10 9.96
CA VAL A 11 1.60 5.98 9.03
C VAL A 11 1.92 6.52 7.63
N VAL A 12 2.86 5.87 6.96
CA VAL A 12 3.17 6.07 5.53
C VAL A 12 2.37 5.06 4.72
N LEU A 13 1.56 5.51 3.77
CA LEU A 13 0.97 4.62 2.76
C LEU A 13 1.96 4.42 1.62
N ILE A 14 2.16 3.18 1.19
CA ILE A 14 2.97 2.82 0.03
C ILE A 14 2.03 2.13 -0.97
N ALA A 15 1.66 2.83 -2.03
CA ALA A 15 1.00 2.25 -3.18
C ALA A 15 2.09 1.59 -4.05
N THR A 16 1.97 0.29 -4.29
CA THR A 16 2.98 -0.39 -5.13
C THR A 16 2.61 -0.30 -6.60
N ASP A 17 3.61 -0.48 -7.45
CA ASP A 17 3.41 -0.68 -8.89
C ASP A 17 2.81 -2.07 -9.19
N VAL A 18 2.81 -2.43 -10.48
CA VAL A 18 2.28 -3.70 -10.97
C VAL A 18 3.06 -4.93 -10.51
N PHE A 19 4.26 -4.79 -9.95
CA PHE A 19 4.96 -5.92 -9.30
C PHE A 19 4.43 -6.20 -7.89
N GLY A 20 3.60 -5.32 -7.33
CA GLY A 20 2.97 -5.56 -6.04
C GLY A 20 3.94 -5.42 -4.86
N HIS A 21 3.70 -6.24 -3.83
CA HIS A 21 4.55 -6.28 -2.64
C HIS A 21 5.81 -7.11 -2.91
N THR A 22 6.95 -6.43 -3.05
CA THR A 22 8.25 -7.07 -3.30
C THR A 22 9.20 -6.94 -2.11
N ALA A 23 10.30 -7.71 -2.12
CA ALA A 23 11.37 -7.59 -1.12
C ALA A 23 12.02 -6.19 -1.09
N ALA A 24 11.99 -5.44 -2.21
CA ALA A 24 12.46 -4.06 -2.25
C ALA A 24 11.53 -3.13 -1.46
N VAL A 25 10.21 -3.34 -1.54
CA VAL A 25 9.22 -2.62 -0.71
C VAL A 25 9.45 -2.91 0.77
N ASP A 26 9.70 -4.18 1.13
CA ASP A 26 10.07 -4.53 2.51
C ASP A 26 11.35 -3.82 2.97
N GLY A 27 12.35 -3.74 2.08
CA GLY A 27 13.59 -3.00 2.32
C GLY A 27 13.33 -1.53 2.61
N LEU A 28 12.51 -0.89 1.79
CA LEU A 28 12.09 0.51 1.97
C LEU A 28 11.37 0.71 3.31
N VAL A 29 10.39 -0.13 3.64
CA VAL A 29 9.66 -0.02 4.91
C VAL A 29 10.59 -0.09 6.12
N ARG A 30 11.57 -0.99 6.11
CA ARG A 30 12.57 -1.07 7.18
C ARG A 30 13.41 0.20 7.31
N GLN A 31 13.69 0.89 6.21
CA GLN A 31 14.48 2.13 6.19
C GLN A 31 13.68 3.36 6.65
N LEU A 32 12.36 3.38 6.47
CA LEU A 32 11.51 4.53 6.84
C LEU A 32 11.48 4.79 8.35
N GLY A 33 11.70 3.75 9.18
CA GLY A 33 11.64 3.89 10.65
C GLY A 33 10.27 4.30 11.18
N GLN A 34 9.21 4.14 10.37
CA GLN A 34 7.83 4.48 10.67
C GLN A 34 6.91 3.32 10.27
N PRO A 35 5.73 3.19 10.91
CA PRO A 35 4.71 2.27 10.44
C PRO A 35 4.35 2.57 8.98
N ALA A 36 4.30 1.54 8.16
CA ALA A 36 3.90 1.63 6.76
C ALA A 36 2.69 0.74 6.47
N LEU A 37 1.76 1.26 5.67
CA LEU A 37 0.65 0.53 5.08
C LEU A 37 0.98 0.29 3.62
N ILE A 38 1.30 -0.95 3.25
CA ILE A 38 1.55 -1.34 1.87
C ILE A 38 0.21 -1.70 1.22
N VAL A 39 -0.11 -1.05 0.10
CA VAL A 39 -1.31 -1.34 -0.69
C VAL A 39 -0.87 -1.82 -2.07
N SER A 40 -1.07 -3.12 -2.31
CA SER A 40 -0.79 -3.78 -3.59
C SER A 40 -2.05 -3.86 -4.45
N PRO A 41 -1.93 -3.82 -5.80
CA PRO A 41 -3.05 -4.13 -6.68
C PRO A 41 -3.63 -5.52 -6.43
N PHE A 42 -2.80 -6.48 -6.04
CA PHE A 42 -3.17 -7.88 -5.84
C PHE A 42 -3.63 -8.14 -4.40
N GLU A 43 -4.54 -9.08 -4.21
CA GLU A 43 -4.92 -9.56 -2.87
C GLU A 43 -3.88 -10.52 -2.29
N ASP A 44 -3.29 -11.35 -3.16
CA ASP A 44 -2.24 -12.29 -2.79
C ASP A 44 -0.88 -11.58 -2.80
N SER A 45 -0.34 -11.31 -1.62
CA SER A 45 0.99 -10.70 -1.45
C SER A 45 2.15 -11.65 -1.77
N SER A 46 1.90 -12.94 -1.99
CA SER A 46 2.91 -13.93 -2.40
C SER A 46 3.09 -14.02 -3.92
N ARG A 47 2.26 -13.30 -4.69
CA ARG A 47 2.41 -13.21 -6.14
C ARG A 47 3.70 -12.46 -6.48
N HIS A 48 4.50 -13.11 -7.31
CA HIS A 48 5.72 -12.55 -7.87
C HIS A 48 5.70 -12.75 -9.37
N PHE A 49 6.06 -11.71 -10.11
CA PHE A 49 6.09 -11.71 -11.57
C PHE A 49 7.52 -11.62 -12.06
N VAL A 50 7.85 -12.37 -13.10
CA VAL A 50 9.20 -12.38 -13.67
C VAL A 50 9.37 -11.22 -14.66
N SER A 51 8.28 -10.73 -15.22
CA SER A 51 8.28 -9.62 -16.18
C SER A 51 7.16 -8.63 -15.92
N GLU A 52 7.38 -7.38 -16.32
CA GLU A 52 6.36 -6.34 -16.26
C GLU A 52 5.13 -6.68 -17.11
N GLN A 53 5.33 -7.35 -18.25
CA GLN A 53 4.23 -7.77 -19.11
C GLN A 53 3.28 -8.74 -18.38
N GLU A 54 3.83 -9.75 -17.71
CA GLU A 54 3.05 -10.71 -16.92
C GLU A 54 2.31 -10.00 -15.78
N ALA A 55 3.01 -9.13 -15.06
CA ALA A 55 2.49 -8.34 -13.96
C ALA A 55 1.33 -7.44 -14.39
N TYR A 56 1.50 -6.77 -15.54
CA TYR A 56 0.49 -5.89 -16.11
C TYR A 56 -0.75 -6.65 -16.59
N GLN A 57 -0.58 -7.83 -17.21
CA GLN A 57 -1.71 -8.68 -17.59
C GLN A 57 -2.50 -9.15 -16.36
N ALA A 58 -1.81 -9.55 -15.29
CA ALA A 58 -2.46 -9.89 -14.03
C ALA A 58 -3.18 -8.68 -13.44
N PHE A 59 -2.57 -7.49 -13.46
CA PHE A 59 -3.18 -6.24 -12.99
C PHE A 59 -4.48 -5.93 -13.73
N LEU A 60 -4.49 -6.02 -15.06
CA LEU A 60 -5.70 -5.84 -15.86
C LEU A 60 -6.77 -6.90 -15.52
N ALA A 61 -6.38 -8.16 -15.36
CA ALA A 61 -7.28 -9.24 -14.99
C ALA A 61 -7.91 -9.06 -13.60
N GLU A 62 -7.21 -8.40 -12.68
CA GLU A 62 -7.75 -8.01 -11.37
C GLU A 62 -8.70 -6.81 -11.45
N GLY A 63 -8.87 -6.14 -12.59
CA GLY A 63 -9.73 -4.95 -12.73
C GLY A 63 -8.98 -3.63 -12.87
N GLY A 64 -7.65 -3.70 -12.97
CA GLY A 64 -6.78 -2.59 -13.34
C GLY A 64 -6.87 -1.39 -12.40
N ILE A 65 -6.66 -0.20 -12.96
CA ILE A 65 -6.50 1.04 -12.21
C ILE A 65 -7.74 1.42 -11.41
N ALA A 66 -8.95 1.12 -11.92
CA ALA A 66 -10.19 1.46 -11.24
C ALA A 66 -10.29 0.71 -9.90
N ARG A 67 -10.09 -0.62 -9.91
CA ARG A 67 -10.11 -1.41 -8.67
C ARG A 67 -8.96 -1.02 -7.74
N PHE A 68 -7.79 -0.72 -8.28
CA PHE A 68 -6.67 -0.31 -7.42
C PHE A 68 -6.92 1.04 -6.75
N ALA A 69 -7.52 2.00 -7.44
CA ALA A 69 -7.96 3.26 -6.86
C ALA A 69 -8.98 3.06 -5.74
N ASP A 70 -9.95 2.15 -5.91
CA ASP A 70 -10.91 1.80 -4.86
C ASP A 70 -10.22 1.21 -3.63
N LYS A 71 -9.23 0.33 -3.82
CA LYS A 71 -8.41 -0.23 -2.72
C LYS A 71 -7.65 0.88 -1.98
N LEU A 72 -7.04 1.82 -2.70
CA LEU A 72 -6.33 2.95 -2.11
C LEU A 72 -7.28 3.87 -1.33
N ALA A 73 -8.45 4.18 -1.88
CA ALA A 73 -9.46 5.00 -1.21
C ALA A 73 -9.97 4.32 0.08
N ALA A 74 -10.23 3.01 0.04
CA ALA A 74 -10.62 2.23 1.20
C ALA A 74 -9.53 2.21 2.27
N ALA A 75 -8.27 2.01 1.88
CA ALA A 75 -7.12 2.06 2.79
C ALA A 75 -6.95 3.45 3.43
N GLN A 76 -7.09 4.52 2.63
CA GLN A 76 -7.02 5.88 3.15
C GLN A 76 -8.12 6.16 4.18
N LEU A 77 -9.35 5.75 3.89
CA LEU A 77 -10.49 5.94 4.80
C LEU A 77 -10.31 5.15 6.11
N ALA A 78 -9.88 3.89 6.02
CA ALA A 78 -9.66 3.03 7.18
C ALA A 78 -8.54 3.53 8.12
N HIS A 79 -7.61 4.34 7.59
CA HIS A 79 -6.45 4.86 8.30
C HIS A 79 -6.41 6.39 8.39
N ALA A 80 -7.55 7.07 8.19
CA ALA A 80 -7.64 8.53 8.10
C ALA A 80 -7.06 9.27 9.32
N ASP A 81 -7.15 8.67 10.51
CA ASP A 81 -6.68 9.29 11.76
C ASP A 81 -5.15 9.27 11.94
N SER A 82 -4.44 8.42 11.19
CA SER A 82 -2.99 8.20 11.36
C SER A 82 -2.17 8.33 10.09
N LEU A 83 -2.78 8.24 8.91
CA LEU A 83 -2.10 8.38 7.63
C LEU A 83 -1.64 9.83 7.43
N ARG A 84 -0.33 10.03 7.23
CA ARG A 84 0.27 11.37 7.07
C ARG A 84 1.03 11.54 5.76
N TYR A 85 1.54 10.46 5.20
CA TYR A 85 2.37 10.49 4.00
C TYR A 85 1.94 9.38 3.04
N ALA A 86 2.17 9.60 1.75
CA ALA A 86 1.94 8.61 0.70
C ALA A 86 3.15 8.56 -0.25
N ILE A 87 3.50 7.36 -0.69
CA ILE A 87 4.50 7.06 -1.72
C ILE A 87 3.80 6.20 -2.77
N GLY A 88 3.97 6.51 -4.06
CA GLY A 88 3.40 5.77 -5.18
C GLY A 88 4.15 6.06 -6.47
#